data_AF-A0A4R9BHV9-F1
#
_entry.id   AF-A0A4R9BHV9-F1
#
_cell.length_a   1.000
_cell.length_b   1.000
_cell.length_c   1.000
_cell.angle_alpha   90.00
_cell.angle_beta   90.00
_cell.angle_gamma   90.00
#
_symmetry.space_group_name_H-M   'P 1'
#
loop_
_entity.id
_entity.type
_entity.pdbx_description
1 polymer ?
#
loop_
_entity_poly.entity_id
_entity_poly.type
_entity_poly.pdbx_seq_one_letter_code
_entity_poly.pdbx_strand_id
1 'polypeptide(L)'
;MSESMSVRASAAVLGVSPTTIMKDLKRAEGYAPDDTGRIAVGKVMGLDGKVRPSRRVDTTERDARISELRASGISIRAIATSVGCSVGTVHRVLKPRPVRQ
;
A
#
# COMPACT_ATOMS: atom_id res chain seq x y z
N MET A 1 1.58 7.71 -21.06
CA MET A 1 1.06 6.57 -20.27
C MET A 1 2.08 5.46 -20.40
N SER A 2 2.99 5.31 -19.43
CA SER A 2 3.96 4.21 -19.45
C SER A 2 3.34 3.00 -18.76
N GLU A 3 3.06 1.94 -19.52
CA GLU A 3 2.69 0.63 -18.98
C GLU A 3 3.77 0.16 -18.00
N SER A 4 3.41 -0.06 -16.74
CA SER A 4 4.32 -0.66 -15.77
C SER A 4 4.39 -2.17 -16.01
N MET A 5 5.45 -2.61 -16.69
CA MET A 5 5.74 -4.03 -16.85
C MET A 5 6.18 -4.67 -15.52
N SER A 6 5.79 -5.92 -15.30
CA SER A 6 6.29 -6.72 -14.17
C SER A 6 7.79 -7.02 -14.33
N VAL A 7 8.52 -7.23 -13.23
CA VAL A 7 9.97 -7.57 -13.25
C VAL A 7 10.29 -8.72 -14.22
N ARG A 8 9.40 -9.71 -14.33
CA ARG A 8 9.57 -10.85 -15.25
C ARG A 8 9.28 -10.48 -16.70
N ALA A 9 8.28 -9.63 -16.94
CA ALA A 9 7.98 -9.14 -18.28
C ALA A 9 9.11 -8.24 -18.80
N SER A 10 9.63 -7.34 -17.96
CA SER A 10 10.79 -6.51 -18.29
C SER A 10 12.04 -7.35 -18.54
N ALA A 11 12.25 -8.41 -17.75
CA ALA A 11 13.35 -9.36 -17.95
C ALA A 11 13.27 -10.06 -19.32
N ALA A 12 12.08 -10.55 -19.68
CA ALA A 12 11.85 -11.23 -20.96
C ALA A 12 12.04 -10.29 -22.16
N VAL A 13 11.54 -9.06 -22.07
CA VAL A 13 11.70 -8.05 -23.14
C VAL A 13 13.16 -7.63 -23.31
N LEU A 14 13.89 -7.45 -22.21
CA LEU A 14 15.28 -7.03 -22.23
C LEU A 14 16.27 -8.20 -22.41
N GLY A 15 15.77 -9.44 -22.50
CA GLY A 15 16.61 -10.64 -22.68
C GLY A 15 17.56 -10.91 -21.50
N VAL A 16 17.26 -10.38 -20.31
CA VAL A 16 18.08 -10.51 -19.11
C VAL A 16 17.37 -11.32 -18.04
N SER A 17 18.11 -11.84 -17.07
CA SER A 17 17.50 -12.57 -15.95
C SER A 17 16.62 -11.64 -15.09
N PRO A 18 15.50 -12.12 -14.51
CA PRO A 18 14.70 -11.35 -13.55
C PRO A 18 15.52 -10.85 -12.36
N THR A 19 16.56 -11.60 -11.97
CA THR A 19 17.56 -11.20 -10.96
C THR A 19 18.39 -9.99 -11.38
N THR A 20 18.67 -9.81 -12.66
CA THR A 20 19.37 -8.63 -13.18
C THR A 20 18.48 -7.40 -13.04
N ILE A 21 17.22 -7.48 -13.45
CA ILE A 21 16.23 -6.40 -13.27
C ILE A 21 16.09 -6.04 -11.78
N MET A 22 16.02 -7.03 -10.89
CA MET A 22 15.97 -6.77 -9.45
C MET A 22 17.22 -6.03 -8.95
N LYS A 23 18.42 -6.38 -9.44
CA LYS A 23 19.67 -5.69 -9.09
C LYS A 23 19.69 -4.26 -9.62
N ASP A 24 19.14 -4.02 -10.79
CA ASP A 24 19.07 -2.69 -11.38
C ASP A 24 18.03 -1.81 -10.68
N LEU A 25 16.89 -2.38 -10.26
CA LEU A 25 15.92 -1.71 -9.40
C LEU A 25 16.51 -1.35 -8.03
N LYS A 26 17.38 -2.21 -7.47
CA LYS A 26 18.14 -1.88 -6.25
C LYS A 26 19.12 -0.72 -6.44
N ARG A 27 19.49 -0.40 -7.68
CA ARG A 27 20.41 0.70 -8.04
C ARG A 27 19.68 1.98 -8.45
N ALA A 28 18.36 1.95 -8.61
CA ALA A 28 17.56 3.12 -8.93
C ALA A 28 17.42 4.05 -7.70
N GLU A 29 17.46 5.37 -7.92
CA GLU A 29 17.28 6.37 -6.85
C GLU A 29 15.87 6.26 -6.25
N GLY A 30 15.80 5.89 -4.96
CA GLY A 30 14.56 5.70 -4.19
C GLY A 30 14.45 4.37 -3.43
N TYR A 31 15.36 3.42 -3.69
CA TYR A 31 15.45 2.17 -2.94
C TYR A 31 16.47 2.30 -1.79
N ALA A 32 15.99 2.49 -0.55
CA ALA A 32 16.81 2.69 0.65
C ALA A 32 16.60 1.57 1.70
N PRO A 33 17.09 0.34 1.47
CA PRO A 33 17.16 -0.67 2.50
C PRO A 33 18.27 -0.34 3.51
N ASP A 34 18.13 -0.82 4.74
CA ASP A 34 19.22 -0.80 5.73
C ASP A 34 20.36 -1.77 5.33
N ASP A 35 21.45 -1.70 6.09
CA ASP A 35 22.68 -2.49 5.97
C ASP A 35 22.46 -4.03 6.03
N THR A 36 21.28 -4.49 6.43
CA THR A 36 20.88 -5.92 6.38
C THR A 36 19.87 -6.26 5.27
N GLY A 37 19.54 -5.29 4.40
CA GLY A 37 18.61 -5.48 3.29
C GLY A 37 17.13 -5.38 3.68
N ARG A 38 16.82 -4.84 4.86
CA ARG A 38 15.45 -4.66 5.35
C ARG A 38 14.97 -3.23 5.11
N ILE A 39 13.65 -3.06 5.01
CA ILE A 39 13.01 -1.76 4.81
C ILE A 39 12.53 -1.26 6.17
N ALA A 40 12.88 -0.02 6.52
CA ALA A 40 12.45 0.62 7.75
C ALA A 40 10.91 0.84 7.73
N VAL A 41 10.20 0.12 8.61
CA VAL A 41 8.81 0.44 8.99
C VAL A 41 8.85 1.28 10.26
N GLY A 42 7.93 2.27 10.39
CA GLY A 42 7.79 3.09 11.60
C GLY A 42 7.60 2.26 12.88
N LYS A 43 7.65 2.88 14.06
CA LYS A 43 7.49 2.20 15.36
C LYS A 43 6.32 2.81 16.15
N VAL A 44 5.55 1.99 16.85
CA VAL A 44 4.45 2.41 17.74
C VAL A 44 4.63 1.78 19.13
N MET A 45 4.35 2.55 20.17
CA MET A 45 4.38 2.11 21.57
C MET A 45 3.08 1.38 21.93
N GLY A 46 3.19 0.17 22.50
CA GLY A 46 2.04 -0.57 23.03
C GLY A 46 1.60 -0.08 24.40
N LEU A 47 0.39 -0.46 24.81
CA LEU A 47 -0.17 -0.19 26.15
C LEU A 47 0.69 -0.77 27.29
N ASP A 48 1.50 -1.78 26.97
CA ASP A 48 2.48 -2.42 27.85
C ASP A 48 3.85 -1.72 27.85
N GLY A 49 3.97 -0.54 27.23
CA GLY A 49 5.22 0.22 27.10
C GLY A 49 6.21 -0.36 26.09
N LYS A 50 5.89 -1.48 25.42
CA LYS A 50 6.81 -2.13 24.47
C LYS A 50 6.67 -1.53 23.07
N VAL A 51 7.82 -1.20 22.46
CA VAL A 51 7.90 -0.65 21.11
C VAL A 51 7.81 -1.76 20.07
N ARG A 52 6.88 -1.63 19.12
CA ARG A 52 6.65 -2.61 18.04
C ARG A 52 6.72 -1.94 16.66
N PRO A 53 7.11 -2.66 15.60
CA PRO A 53 7.04 -2.14 14.23
C PRO A 53 5.59 -1.78 13.88
N SER A 54 5.35 -0.54 13.50
CA SER A 54 4.07 -0.07 13.00
C SER A 54 3.87 -0.60 11.59
N ARG A 55 3.23 -1.77 11.48
CA ARG A 55 2.69 -2.25 10.20
C ARG A 55 1.46 -1.45 9.74
N ARG A 56 0.91 -0.58 10.60
CA ARG A 56 -0.21 0.30 10.24
C ARG A 56 0.33 1.48 9.45
N VAL A 57 -0.04 1.50 8.17
CA VAL A 57 0.09 2.67 7.30
C VAL A 57 -1.00 3.65 7.70
N ASP A 58 -0.69 4.95 7.71
CA ASP A 58 -1.73 5.96 7.84
C ASP A 58 -2.70 5.85 6.65
N THR A 59 -3.98 5.76 6.95
CA THR A 59 -5.05 5.56 5.95
C THR A 59 -6.13 6.63 6.05
N THR A 60 -5.90 7.68 6.85
CA THR A 60 -6.84 8.77 7.11
C THR A 60 -7.31 9.43 5.81
N GLU A 61 -6.39 9.86 4.95
CA GLU A 61 -6.72 10.51 3.67
C GLU A 61 -7.57 9.62 2.76
N ARG A 62 -7.17 8.35 2.65
CA ARG A 62 -7.88 7.37 1.83
C ARG A 62 -9.30 7.14 2.36
N ASP A 63 -9.43 6.99 3.68
CA ASP A 63 -10.70 6.69 4.33
C ASP A 63 -11.66 7.90 4.25
N ALA A 64 -11.14 9.14 4.31
CA ALA A 64 -11.90 10.36 4.04
C ALA A 64 -12.43 10.40 2.60
N ARG A 65 -11.56 10.13 1.62
CA ARG A 65 -11.93 10.10 0.19
C ARG A 65 -12.98 9.03 -0.12
N ILE A 66 -12.89 7.86 0.51
CA ILE A 66 -13.93 6.81 0.41
C ILE A 66 -15.29 7.33 0.92
N SER A 67 -15.29 8.08 2.01
CA SER A 67 -16.51 8.63 2.61
C SER A 67 -17.15 9.71 1.72
N GLU A 68 -16.35 10.61 1.16
CA GLU A 68 -16.79 11.64 0.21
C GLU A 68 -17.39 11.04 -1.07
N LEU A 69 -16.70 10.06 -1.65
CA LEU A 69 -17.19 9.38 -2.86
C LEU A 69 -18.47 8.59 -2.59
N ARG A 70 -18.64 8.07 -1.36
CA ARG A 70 -19.89 7.43 -0.98
C ARG A 70 -21.02 8.43 -0.82
N ALA A 71 -20.75 9.61 -0.24
CA ALA A 71 -21.72 10.68 -0.09
C ALA A 71 -22.20 11.25 -1.44
N SER A 72 -21.35 11.26 -2.46
CA SER A 72 -21.72 11.64 -3.84
C SER A 72 -22.50 10.57 -4.61
N GLY A 73 -22.86 9.44 -3.98
CA GLY A 73 -23.73 8.42 -4.57
C GLY A 73 -22.99 7.38 -5.42
N ILE A 74 -21.66 7.37 -5.42
CA ILE A 74 -20.88 6.42 -6.21
C ILE A 74 -21.03 5.00 -5.64
N SER A 75 -21.05 4.01 -6.55
CA SER A 75 -21.12 2.60 -6.17
C SER A 75 -19.83 2.14 -5.49
N ILE A 76 -19.95 1.21 -4.54
CA ILE A 76 -18.82 0.68 -3.76
C ILE A 76 -17.69 0.14 -4.65
N ARG A 77 -18.04 -0.54 -5.76
CA ARG A 77 -17.03 -1.07 -6.70
C ARG A 77 -16.27 0.06 -7.41
N ALA A 78 -16.98 1.09 -7.85
CA ALA A 78 -16.35 2.24 -8.50
C ALA A 78 -15.43 3.01 -7.54
N ILE A 79 -15.83 3.16 -6.26
CA ILE A 79 -14.98 3.75 -5.22
C ILE A 79 -13.71 2.92 -5.01
N ALA A 80 -13.84 1.59 -4.93
CA ALA A 80 -12.70 0.70 -4.76
C ALA A 80 -11.68 0.85 -5.90
N THR A 81 -12.17 0.90 -7.14
CA THR A 81 -11.35 1.15 -8.33
C THR A 81 -10.72 2.55 -8.31
N SER A 82 -11.48 3.60 -8.00
CA SER A 82 -10.97 4.98 -8.04
C SER A 82 -9.92 5.27 -6.98
N VAL A 83 -10.05 4.64 -5.80
CA VAL A 83 -9.13 4.81 -4.66
C VAL A 83 -7.96 3.82 -4.72
N GLY A 84 -8.02 2.82 -5.60
CA GLY A 84 -6.98 1.79 -5.71
C GLY A 84 -6.95 0.84 -4.50
N CYS A 85 -8.12 0.48 -3.96
CA CYS A 85 -8.22 -0.43 -2.81
C CYS A 85 -9.24 -1.54 -3.06
N SER A 86 -9.27 -2.56 -2.19
CA SER A 86 -10.23 -3.65 -2.30
C SER A 86 -11.64 -3.22 -1.86
N VAL A 87 -12.66 -3.86 -2.42
CA VAL A 87 -14.07 -3.66 -2.03
C VAL A 87 -14.27 -3.89 -0.53
N GLY A 88 -13.62 -4.91 0.05
CA GLY A 88 -13.66 -5.17 1.49
C GLY A 88 -13.08 -4.03 2.32
N THR A 89 -12.09 -3.30 1.79
CA THR A 89 -11.56 -2.10 2.43
C THR A 89 -12.60 -0.99 2.47
N VAL A 90 -13.30 -0.75 1.36
CA VAL A 90 -14.40 0.23 1.31
C VAL A 90 -15.49 -0.11 2.33
N HIS A 91 -15.95 -1.37 2.38
CA HIS A 91 -16.93 -1.80 3.39
C HIS A 91 -16.43 -1.61 4.82
N ARG A 92 -15.15 -1.93 5.10
CA ARG A 92 -14.56 -1.75 6.43
C ARG A 92 -14.54 -0.29 6.87
N VAL A 93 -14.27 0.64 5.94
CA VAL A 93 -14.25 2.08 6.20
C VAL A 93 -15.65 2.62 6.44
N LEU A 94 -16.62 2.20 5.61
CA LEU A 94 -18.01 2.64 5.73
C LEU A 94 -18.77 1.98 6.89
N LYS A 95 -18.27 0.86 7.42
CA LYS A 95 -18.90 0.18 8.55
C LYS A 95 -18.67 0.99 9.82
N PRO A 96 -19.74 1.42 10.53
CA PRO A 96 -19.58 2.10 11.80
C PRO A 96 -18.86 1.17 12.78
N ARG A 97 -17.86 1.71 13.49
CA ARG A 97 -17.23 0.96 14.58
C ARG A 97 -18.23 0.90 15.73
N PRO A 98 -18.54 -0.30 16.27
CA PRO A 98 -19.37 -0.38 17.45
C PRO A 98 -18.68 0.36 18.59
N VAL A 99 -19.36 1.37 19.14
CA VAL A 99 -18.95 2.01 20.39
C VAL A 99 -19.08 0.91 21.45
N ARG A 100 -17.96 0.44 21.98
CA ARG A 100 -17.98 -0.42 23.16
C ARG A 100 -18.34 0.49 24.33
N GLN A 101 -19.58 0.39 24.79
CA GLN A 101 -20.01 0.92 26.10
C GLN A 101 -19.44 0.05 27.21
#